data_AF-A0AAW2KHJ7-F1
#
_entry.id   AF-A0AAW2KHJ7-F1
#
_cell.length_a   1.000
_cell.length_b   1.000
_cell.length_c   1.000
_cell.angle_alpha   90.00
_cell.angle_beta   90.00
_cell.angle_gamma   90.00
#
_symmetry.space_group_name_H-M   'P 1'
#
loop_
_entity.id
_entity.type
_entity.pdbx_description
1 polymer ?
#
loop_
_entity_poly.entity_id
_entity_poly.type
_entity_poly.pdbx_seq_one_letter_code
_entity_poly.pdbx_strand_id
1 'polypeptide(L)'
;MDIISQLQEQVNTIASLAFNTFGTLQRDAPPVQLSPNYPEPPANATFDALVAALPLSEGGEEAQLKRIAELQDENDAIGQELQKQLEAAEKELRQVQELFSQATDNCLNLKKPE
;
A
#
# COMPACT_ATOMS: atom_id res chain seq x y z
N MET A 1 7.78 0.23 -5.09
CA MET A 1 8.89 0.92 -4.39
C MET A 1 8.25 1.76 -3.30
N ASP A 2 8.79 1.73 -2.08
CA ASP A 2 8.21 2.44 -0.93
C ASP A 2 8.43 3.96 -1.00
N ILE A 3 7.54 4.75 -0.40
CA ILE A 3 7.58 6.23 -0.43
C ILE A 3 8.84 6.76 0.27
N ILE A 4 9.33 6.08 1.32
CA ILE A 4 10.57 6.47 2.00
C ILE A 4 11.76 6.24 1.07
N SER A 5 11.80 5.12 0.35
CA SER A 5 12.85 4.87 -0.64
C SER A 5 12.83 5.93 -1.76
N GLN A 6 11.64 6.30 -2.23
CA GLN A 6 11.49 7.35 -3.25
C GLN A 6 11.95 8.72 -2.74
N LEU A 7 11.66 9.06 -1.48
CA LEU A 7 12.13 10.31 -0.86
C LEU A 7 13.65 10.33 -0.74
N GLN A 8 14.25 9.22 -0.32
CA GLN A 8 15.71 9.09 -0.23
C GLN A 8 16.39 9.29 -1.59
N GLU A 9 15.85 8.70 -2.66
CA GLU A 9 16.36 8.89 -4.02
C GLU A 9 16.23 10.35 -4.50
N GLN A 10 15.10 11.01 -4.20
CA GLN A 10 14.90 12.43 -4.53
C GLN A 10 15.85 13.35 -3.77
N VAL A 11 16.07 13.12 -2.47
CA VAL A 11 17.04 13.90 -1.68
C VAL A 11 18.45 13.73 -2.22
N ASN A 12 18.85 12.51 -2.57
CA ASN A 12 20.14 12.24 -3.20
C ASN A 12 20.28 12.94 -4.56
N THR A 13 19.20 12.99 -5.33
CA THR A 13 19.16 13.70 -6.62
C THR A 13 19.32 15.20 -6.42
N ILE A 14 18.60 15.80 -5.49
CA ILE A 14 18.71 17.22 -5.16
C ILE A 14 20.12 17.57 -4.67
N ALA A 15 20.68 16.75 -3.78
CA ALA A 15 22.04 16.94 -3.28
C ALA A 15 23.08 16.89 -4.40
N SER A 16 22.93 15.90 -5.30
CA SER A 16 23.81 15.76 -6.48
C SER A 16 23.66 16.95 -7.43
N LEU A 17 22.43 17.40 -7.67
CA LEU A 17 22.15 18.55 -8.54
C LEU A 17 22.79 19.81 -7.94
N ALA A 18 22.54 20.06 -6.65
CA ALA A 18 23.09 21.21 -5.95
C ALA A 18 24.63 21.22 -5.99
N PHE A 19 25.28 20.11 -5.64
CA PHE A 19 26.74 20.05 -5.60
C PHE A 19 27.37 20.30 -6.97
N ASN A 20 26.79 19.71 -8.02
CA ASN A 20 27.27 19.91 -9.38
C ASN A 20 27.01 21.33 -9.88
N THR A 21 25.82 21.88 -9.63
CA THR A 21 25.47 23.24 -10.06
C THR A 21 26.28 24.31 -9.33
N PHE A 22 26.46 24.21 -8.01
CA PHE A 22 27.32 25.15 -7.28
C PHE A 22 28.79 24.97 -7.66
N GLY A 23 29.24 23.73 -7.86
CA GLY A 23 30.60 23.44 -8.29
C GLY A 23 30.92 24.03 -9.67
N THR A 24 30.02 23.89 -10.65
CA THR A 24 30.21 24.48 -11.98
C THR A 24 30.14 26.00 -11.93
N LEU A 25 29.21 26.57 -11.16
CA LEU A 25 29.12 28.02 -10.97
C LEU A 25 30.36 28.60 -10.29
N GLN A 26 30.92 27.97 -9.25
CA GLN A 26 32.16 28.45 -8.62
C GLN A 26 33.37 28.34 -9.55
N ARG A 27 33.49 27.21 -10.26
CA ARG A 27 34.63 26.97 -11.16
C ARG A 27 34.64 27.96 -12.32
N ASP A 28 33.46 28.27 -12.86
CA ASP A 28 33.32 29.03 -14.11
C ASP A 28 32.90 30.51 -13.86
N ALA A 29 32.78 30.94 -12.60
CA ALA A 29 32.33 32.30 -12.28
C ALA A 29 33.40 33.37 -12.64
N PRO A 30 33.04 34.36 -13.49
CA PRO A 30 33.82 35.59 -13.59
C PRO A 30 33.60 36.47 -12.35
N PRO A 31 34.57 37.30 -11.92
CA PRO A 31 34.39 38.20 -10.77
C PRO A 31 33.34 39.27 -11.08
N VAL A 32 32.31 39.43 -10.23
CA VAL A 32 31.26 40.45 -10.47
C VAL A 32 30.68 41.08 -9.20
N GLN A 33 30.34 42.38 -9.29
CA GLN A 33 29.88 43.23 -8.18
C GLN A 33 28.37 43.10 -7.86
N LEU A 34 28.09 43.35 -6.59
CA LEU A 34 26.84 43.20 -5.82
C LEU A 34 25.76 44.24 -6.20
N SER A 35 25.07 44.09 -7.33
CA SER A 35 23.95 45.01 -7.68
C SER A 35 22.74 44.80 -6.74
N PRO A 36 21.97 45.85 -6.35
CA PRO A 36 21.00 45.79 -5.25
C PRO A 36 19.70 45.04 -5.52
N ASN A 37 19.43 44.61 -6.76
CA ASN A 37 18.15 44.00 -7.10
C ASN A 37 18.40 42.64 -7.78
N TYR A 38 18.48 41.61 -6.95
CA TYR A 38 18.64 40.22 -7.38
C TYR A 38 17.34 39.45 -7.15
N PRO A 39 16.79 38.72 -8.15
CA PRO A 39 15.53 38.00 -7.98
C PRO A 39 15.73 36.67 -7.25
N GLU A 40 14.75 36.27 -6.42
CA GLU A 40 14.75 35.00 -5.70
C GLU A 40 14.44 33.79 -6.62
N PRO A 41 15.01 32.60 -6.32
CA PRO A 41 14.80 31.39 -7.12
C PRO A 41 13.38 30.80 -6.93
N PRO A 42 12.85 30.06 -7.92
CA PRO A 42 11.51 29.49 -7.88
C PRO A 42 11.40 28.30 -6.91
N ALA A 43 10.23 28.16 -6.26
CA ALA A 43 9.91 27.08 -5.33
C ALA A 43 9.76 25.72 -6.06
N ASN A 44 10.37 24.67 -5.49
CA ASN A 44 10.36 23.32 -6.07
C ASN A 44 9.13 22.52 -5.59
N ALA A 45 8.01 22.67 -6.30
CA ALA A 45 6.69 22.15 -5.92
C ALA A 45 6.61 20.60 -5.77
N THR A 46 7.58 19.85 -6.31
CA THR A 46 7.60 18.38 -6.24
C THR A 46 7.99 17.87 -4.85
N PHE A 47 8.88 18.58 -4.15
CA PHE A 47 9.29 18.20 -2.80
C PHE A 47 8.14 18.38 -1.81
N ASP A 48 7.49 19.55 -1.85
CA ASP A 48 6.37 19.86 -0.97
C ASP A 48 5.18 18.91 -1.20
N ALA A 49 4.96 18.50 -2.46
CA ALA A 49 3.96 17.50 -2.79
C ALA A 49 4.27 16.11 -2.19
N LEU A 50 5.54 15.69 -2.20
CA LEU A 50 5.97 14.43 -1.60
C LEU A 50 5.91 14.47 -0.06
N VAL A 51 6.28 15.60 0.54
CA VAL A 51 6.15 15.81 1.99
C VAL A 51 4.68 15.79 2.42
N ALA A 52 3.79 16.42 1.65
CA ALA A 52 2.35 16.42 1.92
C ALA A 52 1.70 15.03 1.70
N ALA A 53 2.30 14.17 0.89
CA ALA A 53 1.81 12.82 0.62
C ALA A 53 2.25 11.78 1.68
N LEU A 54 3.11 12.17 2.63
CA LEU A 54 3.47 11.28 3.74
C LEU A 54 2.22 10.99 4.58
N PRO A 55 1.94 9.71 4.91
CA PRO A 55 0.85 9.39 5.81
C PRO A 55 1.14 10.04 7.16
N LEU A 56 0.34 11.06 7.50
CA LEU A 56 0.44 11.75 8.77
C LEU A 56 0.14 10.72 9.88
N SER A 57 1.12 10.48 10.75
CA SER A 57 0.89 9.74 11.99
C SER A 57 0.11 10.68 12.92
N GLU A 58 -1.20 10.81 12.70
CA GLU A 58 -2.08 11.58 13.58
C GLU A 58 -1.99 11.00 14.99
N GLY A 59 -1.41 11.77 15.92
CA GLY A 59 -1.22 11.34 17.31
C GLY A 59 0.09 10.56 17.58
N GLY A 60 1.01 10.49 16.61
CA GLY A 60 2.32 9.87 16.78
C GLY A 60 2.29 8.34 16.93
N GLU A 61 3.40 7.77 17.40
CA GLU A 61 3.60 6.31 17.46
C GLU A 61 2.54 5.59 18.29
N GLU A 62 2.12 6.15 19.43
CA GLU A 62 1.14 5.52 20.32
C GLU A 62 -0.25 5.39 19.65
N ALA A 63 -0.72 6.43 18.98
CA ALA A 63 -1.99 6.40 18.26
C ALA A 63 -1.94 5.41 17.09
N GLN A 64 -0.81 5.34 16.39
CA GLN A 64 -0.59 4.40 15.31
C GLN A 64 -0.55 2.95 15.81
N LEU A 65 0.13 2.66 16.93
CA LEU A 65 0.15 1.34 17.55
C LEU A 65 -1.24 0.92 18.02
N LYS A 66 -2.01 1.84 18.62
CA LYS A 66 -3.40 1.57 18.99
C LYS A 66 -4.25 1.22 17.76
N ARG A 67 -4.12 1.98 16.67
CA ARG A 67 -4.85 1.70 15.43
C ARG A 67 -4.46 0.35 14.83
N ILE A 68 -3.18 -0.03 14.91
CA ILE A 68 -2.73 -1.35 14.48
C ILE A 68 -3.38 -2.45 15.31
N ALA A 69 -3.43 -2.32 16.64
CA ALA A 69 -4.06 -3.29 17.52
C ALA A 69 -5.56 -3.46 17.21
N GLU A 70 -6.29 -2.35 17.04
CA GLU A 70 -7.70 -2.38 16.64
C GLU A 70 -7.91 -3.10 15.30
N LEU A 71 -7.06 -2.80 14.30
CA LEU A 71 -7.12 -3.47 13.00
C LEU A 71 -6.74 -4.95 13.07
N GLN A 72 -5.87 -5.35 13.99
CA GLN A 72 -5.55 -6.76 14.22
C GLN A 72 -6.75 -7.50 14.80
N ASP A 73 -7.41 -6.93 15.81
CA ASP A 73 -8.63 -7.50 16.40
C ASP A 73 -9.76 -7.61 15.37
N GLU A 74 -9.95 -6.58 14.52
CA GLU A 74 -10.93 -6.60 13.43
C GLU A 74 -10.62 -7.70 12.41
N ASN A 75 -9.35 -7.82 11.99
CA ASN A 75 -8.94 -8.84 11.03
C ASN A 75 -9.14 -10.25 11.59
N ASP A 76 -8.84 -10.48 12.88
CA ASP A 76 -9.04 -11.76 13.54
C ASP A 76 -10.53 -12.12 13.62
N ALA A 77 -11.39 -11.16 13.97
CA ALA A 77 -12.83 -11.36 14.00
C ALA A 77 -13.41 -11.69 12.61
N ILE A 78 -12.97 -10.95 11.58
CA ILE A 78 -13.37 -11.20 10.19
C ILE A 78 -12.87 -12.57 9.73
N GLY A 79 -11.65 -12.95 10.10
CA GLY A 79 -11.08 -14.27 9.80
C GLY A 79 -11.87 -15.42 10.40
N GLN A 80 -12.32 -15.29 11.66
CA GLN A 80 -13.17 -16.29 12.31
C GLN A 80 -14.54 -16.40 11.64
N GLU A 81 -15.16 -15.28 11.28
CA GLU A 81 -16.45 -15.29 10.59
C GLU A 81 -16.32 -15.92 9.19
N LEU A 82 -15.26 -15.60 8.45
CA LEU A 82 -14.98 -16.21 7.15
C LEU A 82 -14.80 -17.73 7.28
N GLN A 83 -14.06 -18.19 8.29
CA GLN A 83 -13.86 -19.61 8.57
C GLN A 83 -15.21 -20.32 8.84
N LYS A 84 -16.07 -19.71 9.65
CA LYS A 84 -17.39 -20.25 9.96
C LYS A 84 -18.28 -20.36 8.72
N GLN A 85 -18.22 -19.36 7.83
CA GLN A 85 -18.95 -19.39 6.57
C GLN A 85 -18.44 -20.49 5.63
N LEU A 86 -17.12 -20.68 5.57
CA LEU A 86 -16.53 -21.78 4.80
C LEU A 86 -17.00 -23.15 5.33
N GLU A 87 -16.99 -23.35 6.64
CA GLU A 87 -17.47 -24.61 7.25
C GLU A 87 -18.95 -24.88 6.97
N ALA A 88 -19.79 -23.84 7.03
CA ALA A 88 -21.21 -23.94 6.68
C ALA A 88 -21.40 -24.32 5.21
N ALA A 89 -20.69 -23.63 4.30
CA ALA A 89 -20.75 -23.91 2.87
C ALA A 89 -20.24 -25.33 2.52
N GLU A 90 -19.18 -25.81 3.18
CA GLU A 90 -18.70 -27.18 3.00
C GLU A 90 -19.73 -28.23 3.44
N LYS A 91 -20.44 -27.97 4.54
CA LYS A 91 -21.49 -28.88 5.03
C LYS A 91 -22.66 -28.93 4.06
N GLU A 92 -23.11 -27.79 3.54
CA GLU A 92 -24.15 -27.72 2.52
C GLU A 92 -23.73 -28.45 1.24
N LEU A 93 -22.48 -28.24 0.80
CA LEU A 93 -21.95 -28.94 -0.37
C LEU A 93 -21.98 -30.46 -0.19
N ARG A 94 -21.56 -30.98 0.98
CA ARG A 94 -21.64 -32.42 1.27
C ARG A 94 -23.07 -32.93 1.24
N GLN A 95 -24.02 -32.18 1.79
CA GLN A 95 -25.42 -32.57 1.77
C GLN A 95 -25.98 -32.64 0.34
N VAL A 96 -25.65 -31.68 -0.51
CA VAL A 96 -26.03 -31.68 -1.93
C VAL A 96 -25.40 -32.87 -2.66
N GLN A 97 -24.12 -33.16 -2.41
CA GLN A 97 -23.44 -34.32 -2.99
C GLN A 97 -24.11 -35.64 -2.58
N GLU A 98 -24.47 -35.80 -1.32
CA GLU A 98 -25.15 -37.01 -0.84
C GLU A 98 -26.53 -37.18 -1.46
N LEU A 99 -27.33 -36.11 -1.50
CA LEU A 99 -28.64 -36.13 -2.17
C LEU A 99 -28.51 -36.45 -3.66
N PHE A 100 -27.47 -35.93 -4.31
CA PHE A 100 -27.18 -36.24 -5.72
C PHE A 100 -26.81 -37.72 -5.91
N SER A 101 -25.97 -38.29 -5.04
CA SER A 101 -25.65 -39.72 -5.06
C SER A 101 -26.90 -40.58 -4.88
N GLN A 102 -27.73 -40.27 -3.89
CA GLN A 102 -28.99 -40.98 -3.64
C GLN A 102 -29.94 -40.90 -4.85
N ALA A 103 -30.09 -39.72 -5.45
CA ALA A 103 -30.92 -39.54 -6.64
C ALA A 103 -30.37 -40.36 -7.83
N THR A 104 -29.05 -40.42 -7.99
CA THR A 104 -28.39 -41.21 -9.03
C THR A 104 -28.62 -42.71 -8.82
N ASP A 105 -28.43 -43.21 -7.60
CA ASP A 105 -28.63 -44.62 -7.24
C ASP A 105 -30.09 -45.06 -7.41
N ASN A 106 -31.04 -44.21 -7.03
CA ASN A 106 -32.47 -44.44 -7.25
C ASN A 106 -32.79 -44.54 -8.75
N CYS A 107 -32.26 -43.62 -9.58
CA CYS A 107 -32.45 -43.67 -11.03
C CYS A 107 -31.82 -44.92 -11.67
N LEU A 108 -30.69 -45.39 -11.17
CA LEU A 108 -30.00 -46.59 -11.67
C LEU A 108 -30.72 -47.88 -11.27
N ASN A 109 -31.24 -47.97 -10.04
CA ASN A 109 -31.98 -49.14 -9.57
C ASN A 109 -33.35 -49.30 -10.25
N LEU A 110 -34.00 -48.20 -10.64
CA LEU A 110 -35.22 -48.22 -11.46
C LEU A 110 -34.99 -48.74 -12.90
N LYS A 111 -33.73 -48.84 -13.35
CA LYS A 111 -33.36 -49.29 -14.71
C LYS A 111 -32.88 -50.74 -14.79
N LYS A 112 -32.85 -51.51 -13.70
CA LYS A 112 -32.54 -52.95 -13.77
C LYS A 112 -33.74 -53.71 -14.37
N PRO A 113 -33.61 -54.31 -15.57
CA PRO A 113 -34.66 -55.20 -16.09
C PRO A 113 -34.62 -56.54 -15.34
N GLU A 114 -35.78 -57.15 -15.11
CA GLU A 114 -35.90 -58.57 -14.70
C GLU A 114 -35.36 -59.51 -15.78
#